data_AF-A0A847Z969-F1
#
_entry.id   AF-A0A847Z969-F1
#
_cell.length_a   1.000
_cell.length_b   1.000
_cell.length_c   1.000
_cell.angle_alpha   90.00
_cell.angle_beta   90.00
_cell.angle_gamma   90.00
#
_symmetry.space_group_name_H-M   'P 1'
#
loop_
_entity.id
_entity.type
_entity.pdbx_description
1 polymer ?
#
loop_
_entity_poly.entity_id
_entity_poly.type
_entity_poly.pdbx_seq_one_letter_code
_entity_poly.pdbx_strand_id
1 'polypeptide(L)'
;MEQKPVKLFSDGACRGNPGPGGGGAVITDASDRILWEGKEYFGRCTNNIAEYKALILGLKGALAGGWRNVEIYMDSELLANQINGSYKVKNENLKILMQDVRKLLSSLESARVRHVPRCRNATADRLANLAIDEQGK
;
A
#
# COMPACT_ATOMS: atom_id res chain seq x y z
N MET A 1 -20.47 -8.60 18.25
CA MET A 1 -19.15 -8.04 18.66
C MET A 1 -18.63 -7.26 17.48
N GLU A 2 -18.45 -5.95 17.63
CA GLU A 2 -17.88 -5.10 16.58
C GLU A 2 -16.41 -5.51 16.39
N GLN A 3 -16.07 -6.07 15.22
CA GLN A 3 -14.67 -6.39 14.92
C GLN A 3 -13.91 -5.07 14.76
N LYS A 4 -12.90 -4.86 15.62
CA LYS A 4 -12.01 -3.70 15.50
C LYS A 4 -11.34 -3.72 14.11
N PRO A 5 -11.19 -2.55 13.46
CA PRO A 5 -10.52 -2.50 12.17
C PRO A 5 -9.09 -3.02 12.27
N VAL A 6 -8.64 -3.72 11.25
CA VAL A 6 -7.20 -4.01 11.07
C VAL A 6 -6.51 -2.77 10.52
N LYS A 7 -5.21 -2.64 10.78
CA LYS A 7 -4.37 -1.58 10.20
C LYS A 7 -3.61 -2.17 9.02
N LEU A 8 -3.68 -1.52 7.86
CA LEU A 8 -2.90 -1.83 6.68
C LEU A 8 -1.84 -0.74 6.49
N PHE A 9 -0.58 -1.13 6.48
CA PHE A 9 0.56 -0.29 6.14
C PHE A 9 1.08 -0.71 4.77
N SER A 10 1.44 0.23 3.91
CA SER A 10 2.05 -0.06 2.61
C SER A 10 3.10 0.98 2.26
N ASP A 11 4.14 0.56 1.55
CA ASP A 11 5.17 1.44 1.01
C ASP A 11 5.71 0.91 -0.31
N GLY A 12 6.03 1.84 -1.21
CA GLY A 12 6.68 1.56 -2.49
C GLY A 12 8.10 2.11 -2.54
N ALA A 13 9.02 1.33 -3.08
CA ALA A 13 10.40 1.77 -3.28
C ALA A 13 10.82 1.62 -4.75
N CYS A 14 11.71 2.49 -5.23
CA CYS A 14 12.40 2.33 -6.50
C CYS A 14 13.86 2.82 -6.44
N ARG A 15 14.78 2.09 -7.08
CA ARG A 15 16.21 2.45 -7.21
C ARG A 15 16.45 3.23 -8.49
N GLY A 16 16.32 4.55 -8.39
CA GLY A 16 16.24 5.45 -9.54
C GLY A 16 14.80 5.60 -10.03
N ASN A 17 14.44 6.76 -10.59
CA ASN A 17 13.06 7.11 -10.90
C ASN A 17 12.93 7.52 -12.38
N PRO A 18 12.69 6.58 -13.33
CA PRO A 18 12.33 5.16 -13.13
C PRO A 18 13.53 4.20 -13.01
N GLY A 19 13.35 3.12 -12.25
CA GLY A 19 14.37 2.10 -11.94
C GLY A 19 13.74 0.84 -11.34
N PRO A 20 14.53 -0.17 -10.94
CA PRO A 20 14.01 -1.37 -10.27
C PRO A 20 13.18 -0.97 -9.04
N GLY A 21 11.94 -1.44 -8.96
CA GLY A 21 11.04 -1.07 -7.88
C GLY A 21 10.29 -2.26 -7.31
N GLY A 22 9.86 -2.11 -6.07
CA GLY A 22 9.17 -3.12 -5.29
C GLY A 22 8.25 -2.47 -4.26
N GLY A 23 7.42 -3.29 -3.64
CA GLY A 23 6.45 -2.83 -2.64
C GLY A 23 6.37 -3.77 -1.48
N GLY A 24 6.03 -3.20 -0.32
CA GLY A 24 5.77 -3.91 0.91
C GLY A 24 4.42 -3.52 1.47
N ALA A 25 3.73 -4.49 2.09
CA ALA A 25 2.50 -4.26 2.81
C ALA A 25 2.43 -5.12 4.07
N VAL A 26 1.87 -4.56 5.13
CA VAL A 26 1.74 -5.21 6.45
C VAL A 26 0.34 -4.98 6.97
N ILE A 27 -0.32 -6.04 7.45
CA ILE A 27 -1.60 -5.93 8.15
C ILE A 27 -1.39 -6.29 9.61
N THR A 28 -1.87 -5.44 10.51
CA THR A 28 -1.81 -5.66 11.95
C THR A 28 -3.19 -5.61 12.58
N ASP A 29 -3.32 -6.22 13.76
CA ASP A 29 -4.46 -5.96 14.63
C ASP A 29 -4.35 -4.57 15.30
N ALA A 30 -5.33 -4.25 16.15
CA ALA A 30 -5.36 -2.98 16.88
C ALA A 30 -4.20 -2.82 17.89
N SER A 31 -3.57 -3.92 18.31
CA SER A 31 -2.44 -3.99 19.24
C SER A 31 -1.09 -4.04 18.52
N ASP A 32 -1.07 -3.73 17.22
CA ASP A 32 0.11 -3.75 16.35
C ASP A 32 0.77 -5.14 16.19
N ARG A 33 0.02 -6.22 16.45
CA ARG A 33 0.48 -7.58 16.12
C ARG A 33 0.30 -7.83 14.63
N ILE A 34 1.36 -8.26 13.96
CA ILE A 34 1.35 -8.60 12.54
C ILE A 34 0.46 -9.82 12.31
N LEU A 35 -0.52 -9.66 11.42
CA LEU A 35 -1.43 -10.71 10.97
C LEU A 35 -1.03 -11.22 9.59
N TRP A 36 -0.44 -10.35 8.76
CA TRP A 36 -0.01 -10.67 7.41
C TRP A 36 1.08 -9.71 6.93
N GLU A 37 2.01 -10.22 6.13
CA GLU A 37 3.02 -9.44 5.41
C GLU A 37 3.05 -9.87 3.94
N GLY A 38 3.24 -8.90 3.06
CA GLY A 38 3.42 -9.14 1.63
C GLY A 38 4.54 -8.26 1.08
N LYS A 39 5.29 -8.80 0.13
CA LYS A 39 6.29 -8.06 -0.64
C LYS A 39 6.29 -8.54 -2.08
N GLU A 40 6.50 -7.64 -3.02
CA GLU A 40 6.48 -7.97 -4.44
C GLU A 40 7.44 -7.07 -5.22
N TYR A 41 8.18 -7.66 -6.15
CA TYR A 41 8.99 -6.92 -7.11
C TYR A 41 8.14 -6.50 -8.31
N PHE A 42 8.22 -5.24 -8.69
CA PHE A 42 7.38 -4.64 -9.72
C PHE A 42 8.10 -4.39 -11.04
N GLY A 43 9.35 -4.84 -11.18
CA GLY A 43 10.17 -4.54 -12.35
C GLY A 43 10.65 -3.08 -12.35
N ARG A 44 10.91 -2.54 -13.54
CA ARG A 44 11.28 -1.13 -13.69
C ARG A 44 10.04 -0.24 -13.60
N CYS A 45 9.95 0.60 -12.58
CA CYS A 45 8.85 1.55 -12.39
C CYS A 45 9.32 2.87 -11.76
N THR A 46 8.41 3.84 -11.68
CA THR A 46 8.63 5.07 -10.90
C THR A 46 8.21 4.87 -9.46
N ASN A 47 8.64 5.76 -8.55
CA ASN A 47 8.26 5.67 -7.14
C ASN A 47 6.73 5.67 -6.98
N ASN A 48 6.05 6.62 -7.64
CA ASN A 48 4.59 6.71 -7.60
C ASN A 48 3.90 5.42 -8.07
N ILE A 49 4.44 4.73 -9.09
CA ILE A 49 3.86 3.44 -9.52
C ILE A 49 4.08 2.36 -8.46
N ALA A 50 5.26 2.32 -7.82
CA ALA A 50 5.56 1.37 -6.75
C ALA A 50 4.61 1.55 -5.56
N GLU A 51 4.36 2.78 -5.13
CA GLU A 51 3.45 3.14 -4.02
C GLU A 51 2.03 2.64 -4.26
N TYR A 52 1.48 2.91 -5.46
CA TYR A 52 0.17 2.42 -5.85
C TYR A 52 0.09 0.90 -5.86
N LYS A 53 1.10 0.24 -6.43
CA LYS A 53 1.13 -1.23 -6.50
C LYS A 53 1.28 -1.86 -5.11
N ALA A 54 2.05 -1.26 -4.20
CA ALA A 54 2.18 -1.70 -2.82
C ALA A 54 0.85 -1.63 -2.06
N LEU A 55 0.10 -0.54 -2.23
CA LEU A 55 -1.25 -0.44 -1.67
C LEU A 55 -2.19 -1.51 -2.25
N ILE A 56 -2.16 -1.74 -3.57
CA ILE A 56 -2.96 -2.79 -4.22
C ILE A 56 -2.62 -4.18 -3.65
N LEU A 57 -1.33 -4.48 -3.46
CA LEU A 57 -0.86 -5.71 -2.82
C LEU A 57 -1.47 -5.86 -1.41
N GLY A 58 -1.39 -4.81 -0.60
CA GLY A 58 -1.97 -4.80 0.75
C GLY A 58 -3.48 -4.97 0.79
N LEU A 59 -4.22 -4.28 -0.09
CA LEU A 59 -5.68 -4.39 -0.18
C LEU A 59 -6.13 -5.79 -0.62
N LYS A 60 -5.40 -6.41 -1.56
CA LYS A 60 -5.65 -7.81 -1.95
C LYS A 60 -5.38 -8.77 -0.78
N GLY A 61 -4.28 -8.57 -0.04
CA GLY A 61 -3.99 -9.31 1.18
C GLY A 61 -5.11 -9.17 2.22
N ALA A 62 -5.63 -7.96 2.40
CA ALA A 62 -6.74 -7.67 3.31
C ALA A 62 -8.01 -8.47 2.95
N LEU A 63 -8.42 -8.39 1.68
CA LEU A 63 -9.60 -9.09 1.18
C LEU A 63 -9.46 -10.61 1.24
N ALA A 64 -8.27 -11.14 0.91
CA ALA A 64 -7.99 -12.57 0.95
C ALA A 64 -8.02 -13.13 2.37
N GLY A 65 -7.56 -12.36 3.37
CA GLY A 65 -7.66 -12.73 4.79
C GLY A 65 -9.04 -12.48 5.42
N GLY A 66 -10.03 -12.02 4.65
CA GLY A 66 -11.39 -11.78 5.14
C GLY A 66 -11.54 -10.48 5.95
N TRP A 67 -10.54 -9.61 5.98
CA TRP A 67 -10.60 -8.34 6.69
C TRP A 67 -11.31 -7.29 5.84
N ARG A 68 -12.52 -6.89 6.25
CA ARG A 68 -13.37 -5.93 5.52
C ARG A 68 -13.47 -4.54 6.16
N ASN A 69 -12.99 -4.38 7.40
CA ASN A 69 -12.89 -3.10 8.10
C ASN A 69 -11.41 -2.74 8.26
N VAL A 70 -10.91 -1.79 7.47
CA VAL A 70 -9.47 -1.53 7.31
C VAL A 70 -9.13 -0.05 7.50
N GLU A 71 -8.13 0.23 8.34
CA GLU A 71 -7.48 1.53 8.42
C GLU A 71 -6.14 1.50 7.67
N ILE A 72 -6.02 2.30 6.63
CA ILE A 72 -4.89 2.32 5.71
C ILE A 72 -3.97 3.47 6.10
N TYR A 73 -2.70 3.15 6.31
CA TYR A 73 -1.64 4.05 6.71
C TYR A 73 -0.54 4.03 5.65
N MET A 74 -0.16 5.22 5.17
CA MET A 74 0.90 5.41 4.18
C MET A 74 1.66 6.70 4.47
N ASP A 75 2.93 6.77 4.11
CA ASP A 75 3.76 7.97 4.20
C ASP A 75 3.76 8.82 2.92
N SER A 76 3.15 8.34 1.85
CA SER A 76 2.84 9.13 0.66
C SER A 76 1.60 10.02 0.88
N GLU A 77 1.81 11.26 1.32
CA GLU A 77 0.74 12.25 1.47
C GLU A 77 -0.02 12.50 0.14
N LEU A 78 0.70 12.51 -0.99
CA LEU A 78 0.12 12.65 -2.32
C LEU A 78 -0.89 11.54 -2.60
N LEU A 79 -0.52 10.28 -2.37
CA LEU A 79 -1.39 9.13 -2.61
C LEU A 79 -2.60 9.16 -1.66
N ALA A 80 -2.39 9.44 -0.37
CA ALA A 80 -3.46 9.57 0.61
C ALA A 80 -4.49 10.62 0.17
N ASN A 81 -4.03 11.80 -0.25
CA ASN A 81 -4.90 12.88 -0.73
C ASN A 81 -5.59 12.55 -2.06
N GLN A 82 -4.97 11.74 -2.93
CA GLN A 82 -5.61 11.28 -4.16
C GLN A 82 -6.72 10.26 -3.89
N ILE A 83 -6.53 9.36 -2.93
CA ILE A 83 -7.54 8.37 -2.55
C ILE A 83 -8.72 9.04 -1.85
N ASN A 84 -8.44 9.98 -0.93
CA ASN A 84 -9.45 10.77 -0.24
C ASN A 84 -10.18 11.79 -1.15
N GLY A 85 -9.81 11.88 -2.44
CA GLY A 85 -10.46 12.75 -3.41
C GLY A 85 -10.06 14.22 -3.33
N SER A 86 -9.16 14.58 -2.42
CA SER A 86 -8.63 15.94 -2.28
C SER A 86 -7.82 16.35 -3.52
N TYR A 87 -7.06 15.42 -4.10
CA TYR A 87 -6.22 15.67 -5.29
C TYR A 87 -6.63 14.82 -6.49
N LYS A 88 -6.57 15.43 -7.69
CA LYS A 88 -6.83 14.74 -8.96
C LYS A 88 -5.58 14.00 -9.46
N VAL A 89 -5.76 12.76 -9.91
CA VAL A 89 -4.72 12.00 -10.61
C VAL A 89 -4.66 12.47 -12.07
N LYS A 90 -3.55 13.10 -12.47
CA LYS A 90 -3.37 13.64 -13.83
C LYS A 90 -2.78 12.62 -14.81
N ASN A 91 -1.86 11.77 -14.35
CA ASN A 91 -1.16 10.80 -15.18
C ASN A 91 -2.08 9.62 -15.54
N GLU A 92 -2.20 9.27 -16.82
CA GLU A 92 -3.08 8.20 -17.30
C GLU A 92 -2.76 6.81 -16.71
N ASN A 93 -1.47 6.47 -16.57
CA ASN A 93 -1.07 5.19 -15.96
C ASN A 93 -1.47 5.13 -14.49
N LEU A 94 -1.34 6.25 -13.77
CA LEU A 94 -1.78 6.33 -12.37
C LEU A 94 -3.32 6.32 -12.24
N LYS A 95 -4.06 6.81 -13.24
CA LYS A 95 -5.53 6.72 -13.24
C LYS A 95 -5.99 5.27 -13.29
N ILE A 96 -5.33 4.43 -14.09
CA ILE A 96 -5.63 2.98 -14.14
C ILE A 96 -5.41 2.35 -12.77
N LEU A 97 -4.25 2.60 -12.14
CA LEU A 97 -3.97 2.10 -10.79
C LEU A 97 -4.94 2.63 -9.74
N MET A 98 -5.35 3.90 -9.83
CA MET A 98 -6.37 4.48 -8.96
C MET A 98 -7.74 3.82 -9.14
N GLN A 99 -8.12 3.43 -10.36
CA GLN A 99 -9.35 2.66 -10.58
C GLN A 99 -9.30 1.31 -9.87
N ASP A 100 -8.17 0.61 -9.91
CA ASP A 100 -8.01 -0.66 -9.22
C ASP A 100 -8.03 -0.50 -7.70
N VAL A 101 -7.36 0.53 -7.16
CA VAL A 101 -7.45 0.90 -5.74
C VAL A 101 -8.91 1.15 -5.35
N ARG A 102 -9.66 1.94 -6.14
CA ARG A 102 -11.08 2.23 -5.85
C ARG A 102 -11.96 0.99 -5.87
N LYS A 103 -11.76 0.07 -6.83
CA LYS A 103 -12.50 -1.21 -6.89
C LYS A 103 -12.23 -2.09 -5.66
N LEU A 104 -10.99 -2.12 -5.19
CA LEU A 104 -10.60 -2.88 -4.00
C LEU A 104 -11.21 -2.24 -2.75
N LEU A 105 -11.13 -0.91 -2.62
CA LEU A 105 -11.74 -0.16 -1.53
C LEU A 105 -13.27 -0.34 -1.48
N SER A 106 -13.96 -0.36 -2.62
CA SER A 106 -15.40 -0.61 -2.67
C SER A 106 -15.81 -2.05 -2.30
N SER A 107 -14.84 -2.98 -2.24
CA SER A 107 -15.07 -4.36 -1.81
C SER A 107 -14.92 -4.53 -0.29
N LEU A 108 -14.43 -3.51 0.41
CA LEU A 108 -14.37 -3.43 1.87
C LEU A 108 -15.70 -2.89 2.42
N GLU A 109 -16.04 -3.30 3.64
CA GLU A 109 -17.19 -2.75 4.38
C GLU A 109 -16.89 -1.34 4.88
N SER A 110 -15.64 -1.09 5.30
CA SER A 110 -15.17 0.22 5.70
C SER A 110 -13.68 0.36 5.44
N ALA A 111 -13.29 1.52 4.92
CA ALA A 111 -11.91 1.90 4.70
C ALA A 111 -11.67 3.34 5.13
N ARG A 112 -10.61 3.59 5.90
CA ARG A 112 -10.13 4.95 6.23
C ARG A 112 -8.68 5.10 5.85
N VAL A 113 -8.34 6.13 5.10
CA VAL A 113 -6.96 6.39 4.66
C VAL A 113 -6.36 7.53 5.46
N ARG A 114 -5.17 7.32 6.03
CA ARG A 114 -4.43 8.30 6.83
C ARG A 114 -2.99 8.37 6.39
N HIS A 115 -2.47 9.59 6.31
CA HIS A 115 -1.05 9.83 6.17
C HIS A 115 -0.34 9.66 7.51
N VAL A 116 0.83 9.03 7.52
CA VAL A 116 1.72 8.90 8.69
C VAL A 116 3.16 9.25 8.32
N PRO A 117 3.96 9.77 9.26
CA PRO A 117 5.38 9.97 9.01
C PRO A 117 6.08 8.63 8.69
N ARG A 118 7.09 8.65 7.81
CA ARG A 118 7.85 7.47 7.39
C ARG A 118 8.41 6.61 8.53
N CYS A 119 8.78 7.21 9.66
CA CYS A 119 9.23 6.47 10.84
C CYS A 119 8.17 5.50 11.42
N ARG A 120 6.89 5.72 11.12
CA ARG A 120 5.77 4.85 11.49
C ARG A 120 5.39 3.84 10.38
N ASN A 121 6.10 3.85 9.24
CA ASN A 121 5.88 2.93 8.12
C ASN A 121 7.10 2.01 7.84
N ALA A 122 8.02 1.92 8.79
CA ALA A 122 9.33 1.29 8.60
C ALA A 122 9.28 -0.19 8.17
N THR A 123 8.28 -0.95 8.62
CA THR A 123 8.15 -2.37 8.25
C THR A 123 7.77 -2.54 6.78
N ALA A 124 6.86 -1.72 6.27
CA ALA A 124 6.47 -1.76 4.86
C ALA A 124 7.63 -1.29 3.96
N ASP A 125 8.36 -0.25 4.35
CA ASP A 125 9.56 0.24 3.66
C ASP A 125 10.65 -0.84 3.58
N ARG A 126 10.90 -1.54 4.69
CA ARG A 126 11.83 -2.67 4.73
C ARG A 126 11.42 -3.77 3.76
N LEU A 127 10.14 -4.13 3.72
CA LEU A 127 9.61 -5.15 2.81
C LEU A 127 9.74 -4.73 1.34
N ALA A 128 9.48 -3.46 1.03
CA ALA A 128 9.62 -2.92 -0.32
C ALA A 128 11.06 -2.99 -0.82
N ASN A 129 12.04 -2.63 0.02
CA ASN A 129 13.45 -2.74 -0.32
C ASN A 129 13.90 -4.20 -0.45
N LEU A 130 13.46 -5.09 0.45
CA LEU A 130 13.74 -6.52 0.36
C LEU A 130 13.24 -7.14 -0.95
N ALA A 131 12.06 -6.74 -1.44
CA ALA A 131 11.55 -7.22 -2.72
C ALA A 131 12.45 -6.85 -3.90
N ILE A 132 13.09 -5.67 -3.85
CA ILE A 132 14.04 -5.24 -4.88
C ILE A 132 15.36 -6.02 -4.76
N ASP A 133 15.85 -6.23 -3.53
CA ASP A 133 17.12 -6.92 -3.27
C ASP A 133 17.09 -8.40 -3.63
N GLU A 134 15.99 -9.10 -3.37
CA GLU A 134 15.89 -10.54 -3.60
C GLU A 134 15.82 -10.93 -5.08
N GLN A 135 15.58 -9.98 -5.99
CA GLN A 135 15.64 -10.22 -7.44
C GLN A 135 17.06 -10.15 -8.02
N GLY A 136 18.01 -9.64 -7.25
CA GLY A 136 19.43 -9.62 -7.62
C GLY A 136 20.19 -10.89 -7.24
N LYS A 137 19.50 -11.92 -6.75
CA LYS A 137 20.04 -13.27 -6.46
C LYS A 137 19.61 -14.25 -7.54
#